data_AF-A0A951SZY7-F1
#
_entry.id   AF-A0A951SZY7-F1
#
_cell.length_a   1.000
_cell.length_b   1.000
_cell.length_c   1.000
_cell.angle_alpha   90.00
_cell.angle_beta   90.00
_cell.angle_gamma   90.00
#
_symmetry.space_group_name_H-M   'P 1'
#
loop_
_entity.id
_entity.type
_entity.pdbx_description
1 polymer ?
#
loop_
_entity_poly.entity_id
_entity_poly.type
_entity_poly.pdbx_seq_one_letter_code
_entity_poly.pdbx_strand_id
1 'polypeptide(L)'
;IFSLFTVSIPVFASLEESVNAMKFSWLRNPALSFHPASGLRYCQAPYDETGHKVNAFAPNPPGVRDDIEIIGISNVTIEKVKGDWPLDWGIYANLARNMATADGSILLFDISFLDNKGIHGGSACGISMECTPIAGKDAPVPQIDLLESALHSHSQKIISDYPLETTDEARSTIEDYSRRLDILNRTELIQNVKNGRLAVDWAKMPLPPVAKIANALNGMGYANILKSESGVNSQVPLVARIVNQERRLDVDYNPDRDDYFYPGIDLVLATQYYGINPTTDIEVDFLKGTVVLNNIPERKIRKLDLETFEEKEYDIMAKPNQNRQIVIPIDRFGRMNINFRGGRYCFKYRELLETSELSPDEIGPYYRDKIALVAMYYATGVGTAKDMHLSPYGDMAGIEHHAYAINTILNQDFAKTAPAWVNLLILLAVGLIMGLYQPRVPTGMSFVLAGVIAAVFTAITLFVSFDIFSYHHIFPTVLILQ
;
A
#
# COMPACT_ATOMS: atom_id res chain seq x y z
N ILE A 1 21.41 32.42 -2.75
CA ILE A 1 22.61 32.05 -1.95
C ILE A 1 22.16 32.02 -0.50
N PHE A 2 21.95 30.80 0.02
CA PHE A 2 21.63 30.32 1.38
C PHE A 2 20.63 29.17 1.23
N SER A 3 21.03 28.13 0.51
CA SER A 3 20.48 26.80 0.75
C SER A 3 21.06 26.36 2.10
N LEU A 4 20.21 26.37 3.13
CA LEU A 4 20.43 25.58 4.33
C LEU A 4 20.45 24.11 3.88
N PHE A 5 21.62 23.65 3.45
CA PHE A 5 21.87 22.23 3.33
C PHE A 5 21.92 21.69 4.75
N THR A 6 20.79 21.17 5.22
CA THR A 6 20.77 20.22 6.31
C THR A 6 21.48 18.97 5.81
N VAL A 7 22.81 18.94 5.93
CA VAL A 7 23.56 17.69 5.80
C VAL A 7 23.10 16.84 6.97
N SER A 8 22.26 15.86 6.70
CA SER A 8 21.87 14.84 7.66
C SER A 8 23.12 14.04 8.03
N ILE A 9 23.74 14.38 9.17
CA ILE A 9 24.80 13.54 9.72
C ILE A 9 24.13 12.18 10.03
N PRO A 10 24.68 11.05 9.57
CA PRO A 10 24.00 9.75 9.63
C PRO A 10 23.47 9.35 11.02
N VAL A 11 24.17 9.76 12.08
CA VAL A 11 23.77 9.52 13.48
C VAL A 11 22.47 10.26 13.85
N PHE A 12 22.26 11.47 13.33
CA PHE A 12 21.04 12.23 13.61
C PHE A 12 19.85 11.72 12.80
N ALA A 13 20.09 11.23 11.59
CA ALA A 13 19.05 10.61 10.76
C ALA A 13 18.49 9.33 11.41
N SER A 14 19.37 8.46 11.94
CA SER A 14 18.94 7.24 12.63
C SER A 14 18.21 7.54 13.95
N LEU A 15 18.60 8.58 14.68
CA LEU A 15 17.92 9.02 15.89
C LEU A 15 16.54 9.59 15.59
N GLU A 16 16.41 10.43 14.56
CA GLU A 16 15.12 10.98 14.13
C GLU A 16 14.16 9.88 13.69
N GLU A 17 14.63 8.89 12.94
CA GLU A 17 13.85 7.73 12.56
C GLU A 17 13.40 6.92 13.79
N SER A 18 14.32 6.63 14.71
CA SER A 18 14.00 5.91 15.95
C SER A 18 12.92 6.63 16.76
N VAL A 19 13.03 7.95 16.88
CA VAL A 19 12.04 8.77 17.57
C VAL A 19 10.70 8.78 16.82
N ASN A 20 10.72 8.85 15.48
CA ASN A 20 9.50 8.75 14.68
C ASN A 20 8.81 7.40 14.85
N ALA A 21 9.55 6.28 14.80
CA ALA A 21 9.03 4.94 15.08
C ALA A 21 8.45 4.82 16.50
N MET A 22 9.10 5.44 17.51
CA MET A 22 8.56 5.47 18.88
C MET A 22 7.19 6.16 18.97
N LYS A 23 6.92 7.22 18.18
CA LYS A 23 5.60 7.89 18.16
C LYS A 23 4.50 6.89 17.79
N PHE A 24 4.73 6.11 16.74
CA PHE A 24 3.81 5.07 16.29
C PHE A 24 3.61 4.02 17.38
N SER A 25 4.71 3.50 17.95
CA SER A 25 4.66 2.49 19.01
C SER A 25 3.90 2.95 20.26
N TRP A 26 4.07 4.21 20.70
CA TRP A 26 3.46 4.70 21.93
C TRP A 26 2.02 5.19 21.78
N LEU A 27 1.68 5.78 20.63
CA LEU A 27 0.38 6.45 20.45
C LEU A 27 -0.57 5.67 19.56
N ARG A 28 -0.06 4.77 18.71
CA ARG A 28 -0.83 4.13 17.66
C ARG A 28 -0.65 2.61 17.61
N ASN A 29 -0.03 1.99 18.61
CA ASN A 29 0.06 0.54 18.71
C ASN A 29 -1.06 -0.06 19.58
N PRO A 30 -2.15 -0.57 18.97
CA PRO A 30 -3.20 -1.24 19.71
C PRO A 30 -2.83 -2.67 20.15
N ALA A 31 -1.68 -3.24 19.74
CA ALA A 31 -1.35 -4.64 20.00
C ALA A 31 -1.15 -4.97 21.50
N LEU A 32 -0.97 -3.95 22.35
CA LEU A 32 -0.92 -4.09 23.82
C LEU A 32 -2.24 -3.72 24.51
N SER A 33 -3.25 -3.31 23.75
CA SER A 33 -4.57 -2.96 24.27
C SER A 33 -5.61 -4.02 23.94
N PHE A 34 -6.76 -3.91 24.60
CA PHE A 34 -7.90 -4.80 24.46
C PHE A 34 -9.09 -4.03 23.91
N HIS A 35 -9.90 -4.69 23.09
CA HIS A 35 -11.18 -4.18 22.67
C HIS A 35 -12.08 -4.00 23.90
N PRO A 36 -12.55 -2.77 24.22
CA PRO A 36 -13.21 -2.48 25.49
C PRO A 36 -14.43 -3.34 25.77
N ALA A 37 -15.24 -3.65 24.75
CA ALA A 37 -16.50 -4.37 24.94
C ALA A 37 -16.32 -5.89 25.06
N SER A 38 -15.35 -6.49 24.34
CA SER A 38 -15.15 -7.95 24.35
C SER A 38 -14.00 -8.41 25.25
N GLY A 39 -13.12 -7.50 25.69
CA GLY A 39 -11.90 -7.85 26.42
C GLY A 39 -10.88 -8.63 25.59
N LEU A 40 -11.09 -8.73 24.27
CA LEU A 40 -10.19 -9.45 23.37
C LEU A 40 -9.03 -8.56 22.94
N ARG A 41 -7.85 -9.15 22.77
CA ARG A 41 -6.64 -8.43 22.38
C ARG A 41 -6.70 -8.04 20.89
N TYR A 42 -6.29 -6.82 20.55
CA TYR A 42 -6.16 -6.42 19.15
C TYR A 42 -4.91 -6.99 18.50
N CYS A 43 -4.94 -7.08 17.16
CA CYS A 43 -3.81 -7.40 16.30
C CYS A 43 -3.04 -8.67 16.72
N GLN A 44 -3.78 -9.75 16.95
CA GLN A 44 -3.18 -11.04 17.30
C GLN A 44 -2.63 -11.72 16.04
N ALA A 45 -1.44 -12.30 16.15
CA ALA A 45 -0.90 -13.14 15.10
C ALA A 45 -1.88 -14.27 14.76
N PRO A 46 -2.02 -14.65 13.48
CA PRO A 46 -2.96 -15.68 13.06
C PRO A 46 -2.55 -17.09 13.47
N TYR A 47 -1.29 -17.28 13.87
CA TYR A 47 -0.74 -18.52 14.39
C TYR A 47 0.05 -18.23 15.66
N ASP A 48 -0.02 -19.13 16.64
CA ASP A 48 0.80 -19.07 17.84
C ASP A 48 2.22 -19.63 17.60
N GLU A 49 3.06 -19.58 18.63
CA GLU A 49 4.45 -20.07 18.56
C GLU A 49 4.56 -21.58 18.29
N THR A 50 3.48 -22.33 18.47
CA THR A 50 3.40 -23.78 18.19
C THR A 50 2.83 -24.08 16.80
N GLY A 51 2.46 -23.06 16.03
CA GLY A 51 1.87 -23.18 14.69
C GLY A 51 0.36 -23.46 14.69
N HIS A 52 -0.31 -23.39 15.85
CA HIS A 52 -1.76 -23.54 15.90
C HIS A 52 -2.45 -22.23 15.52
N LYS A 53 -3.54 -22.34 14.73
CA LYS A 53 -4.32 -21.19 14.27
C LYS A 53 -4.98 -20.49 15.45
N VAL A 54 -4.76 -19.18 15.55
CA VAL A 54 -5.38 -18.28 16.52
C VAL A 54 -6.51 -17.54 15.84
N ASN A 55 -7.74 -17.75 16.31
CA ASN A 55 -8.89 -17.02 15.80
C ASN A 55 -8.95 -15.64 16.48
N ALA A 56 -8.53 -14.60 15.76
CA ALA A 56 -8.64 -13.22 16.21
C ALA A 56 -10.10 -12.73 16.09
N PHE A 57 -10.87 -12.87 17.17
CA PHE A 57 -12.27 -12.42 17.22
C PHE A 57 -12.45 -10.93 17.53
N ALA A 58 -11.40 -10.24 17.99
CA ALA A 58 -11.46 -8.79 18.21
C ALA A 58 -11.79 -8.07 16.89
N PRO A 59 -12.63 -7.03 16.90
CA PRO A 59 -12.78 -6.17 15.73
C PRO A 59 -11.46 -5.45 15.41
N ASN A 60 -11.37 -4.84 14.24
CA ASN A 60 -10.18 -4.07 13.88
C ASN A 60 -10.07 -2.84 14.82
N PRO A 61 -8.84 -2.44 15.20
CA PRO A 61 -8.65 -1.31 16.09
C PRO A 61 -9.08 0.02 15.43
N PRO A 62 -9.36 1.08 16.21
CA PRO A 62 -9.76 2.37 15.67
C PRO A 62 -8.78 2.91 14.62
N GLY A 63 -9.31 3.35 13.49
CA GLY A 63 -8.52 3.86 12.36
C GLY A 63 -7.97 2.78 11.42
N VAL A 64 -8.17 1.49 11.72
CA VAL A 64 -7.95 0.37 10.80
C VAL A 64 -9.30 -0.09 10.27
N ARG A 65 -9.47 -0.04 8.95
CA ARG A 65 -10.74 -0.40 8.31
C ARG A 65 -11.04 -1.89 8.46
N ASP A 66 -12.32 -2.20 8.62
CA ASP A 66 -12.88 -3.54 8.77
C ASP A 66 -13.24 -4.22 7.43
N ASP A 67 -13.29 -3.43 6.36
CA ASP A 67 -13.55 -3.88 5.00
C ASP A 67 -12.27 -4.24 4.23
N ILE A 68 -11.09 -4.10 4.83
CA ILE A 68 -9.83 -4.58 4.26
C ILE A 68 -9.44 -5.89 4.96
N GLU A 69 -9.30 -6.95 4.18
CA GLU A 69 -8.98 -8.30 4.65
C GLU A 69 -7.86 -8.92 3.81
N ILE A 70 -6.90 -9.55 4.48
CA ILE A 70 -5.76 -10.22 3.85
C ILE A 70 -6.08 -11.71 3.69
N ILE A 71 -6.01 -12.20 2.47
CA ILE A 71 -6.01 -13.62 2.12
C ILE A 71 -4.55 -14.04 1.91
N GLY A 72 -3.89 -14.44 2.99
CA GLY A 72 -2.45 -14.64 2.94
C GLY A 72 -2.04 -16.04 2.49
N ILE A 73 -0.90 -16.08 1.80
CA ILE A 73 -0.11 -17.27 1.52
C ILE A 73 0.91 -17.38 2.65
N SER A 74 0.58 -18.16 3.69
CA SER A 74 1.45 -18.32 4.86
C SER A 74 2.34 -19.56 4.75
N ASN A 75 3.18 -19.79 5.77
CA ASN A 75 3.89 -21.05 5.94
C ASN A 75 2.97 -22.27 5.85
N VAL A 76 1.74 -22.18 6.37
CA VAL A 76 0.77 -23.28 6.31
C VAL A 76 0.37 -23.58 4.86
N THR A 77 0.16 -22.58 4.02
CA THR A 77 -0.06 -22.80 2.57
C THR A 77 1.17 -23.42 1.93
N ILE A 78 2.36 -22.85 2.15
CA ILE A 78 3.61 -23.34 1.54
C ILE A 78 3.89 -24.80 1.93
N GLU A 79 3.66 -25.17 3.19
CA GLU A 79 3.81 -26.55 3.67
C GLU A 79 2.79 -27.50 3.04
N LYS A 80 1.52 -27.10 2.95
CA LYS A 80 0.45 -27.90 2.32
C LYS A 80 0.71 -28.17 0.84
N VAL A 81 1.28 -27.19 0.12
CA VAL A 81 1.70 -27.36 -1.28
C VAL A 81 3.12 -27.94 -1.42
N LYS A 82 3.73 -28.43 -0.32
CA LYS A 82 5.05 -29.08 -0.29
C LYS A 82 6.18 -28.21 -0.87
N GLY A 83 6.11 -26.91 -0.63
CA GLY A 83 7.12 -25.94 -1.06
C GLY A 83 7.04 -25.56 -2.53
N ASP A 84 5.97 -25.93 -3.25
CA ASP A 84 5.77 -25.49 -4.63
C ASP A 84 5.54 -23.97 -4.66
N TRP A 85 6.46 -23.24 -5.30
CA TRP A 85 6.38 -21.80 -5.47
C TRP A 85 7.04 -21.39 -6.80
N PRO A 86 6.42 -20.50 -7.61
CA PRO A 86 5.09 -19.89 -7.42
C PRO A 86 3.94 -20.90 -7.44
N LEU A 87 2.80 -20.58 -6.83
CA LEU A 87 1.63 -21.48 -6.78
C LEU A 87 1.01 -21.75 -8.17
N ASP A 88 0.28 -22.86 -8.29
CA ASP A 88 -0.58 -23.17 -9.44
C ASP A 88 -1.71 -22.13 -9.54
N TRP A 89 -1.87 -21.50 -10.70
CA TRP A 89 -2.86 -20.43 -10.89
C TRP A 89 -4.30 -20.92 -10.81
N GLY A 90 -4.54 -22.24 -10.86
CA GLY A 90 -5.84 -22.83 -10.58
C GLY A 90 -6.36 -22.49 -9.18
N ILE A 91 -5.47 -22.27 -8.20
CA ILE A 91 -5.85 -21.83 -6.84
C ILE A 91 -6.45 -20.41 -6.90
N TYR A 92 -5.76 -19.49 -7.56
CA TYR A 92 -6.24 -18.10 -7.74
C TYR A 92 -7.51 -18.05 -8.59
N ALA A 93 -7.59 -18.87 -9.64
CA ALA A 93 -8.77 -19.00 -10.48
C ALA A 93 -9.97 -19.53 -9.68
N ASN A 94 -9.75 -20.47 -8.74
CA ASN A 94 -10.82 -20.97 -7.89
C ASN A 94 -11.31 -19.90 -6.92
N LEU A 95 -10.39 -19.17 -6.30
CA LEU A 95 -10.74 -18.05 -5.43
C LEU A 95 -11.56 -16.99 -6.18
N ALA A 96 -11.09 -16.56 -7.36
CA ALA A 96 -11.80 -15.58 -8.19
C ALA A 96 -13.21 -16.06 -8.59
N ARG A 97 -13.37 -17.32 -9.00
CA ARG A 97 -14.69 -17.90 -9.31
C ARG A 97 -15.60 -17.94 -8.09
N ASN A 98 -15.07 -18.35 -6.93
CA ASN A 98 -15.90 -18.48 -5.74
C ASN A 98 -16.33 -17.10 -5.23
N MET A 99 -15.45 -16.10 -5.32
CA MET A 99 -15.78 -14.73 -4.98
C MET A 99 -16.63 -13.99 -6.02
N ALA A 100 -16.99 -14.63 -7.14
CA ALA A 100 -17.84 -14.01 -8.17
C ALA A 100 -19.19 -13.50 -7.64
N THR A 101 -19.71 -14.11 -6.57
CA THR A 101 -20.97 -13.74 -5.90
C THR A 101 -20.80 -12.64 -4.84
N ALA A 102 -19.56 -12.21 -4.54
CA ALA A 102 -19.26 -11.16 -3.60
C ALA A 102 -19.45 -9.78 -4.25
N ASP A 103 -20.70 -9.33 -4.31
CA ASP A 103 -21.07 -8.05 -4.91
C ASP A 103 -20.33 -6.86 -4.24
N GLY A 104 -19.93 -5.89 -5.05
CA GLY A 104 -19.17 -4.71 -4.59
C GLY A 104 -17.75 -4.99 -4.08
N SER A 105 -17.29 -6.25 -4.09
CA SER A 105 -15.96 -6.61 -3.60
C SER A 105 -14.85 -6.26 -4.58
N ILE A 106 -13.64 -6.05 -4.04
CA ILE A 106 -12.40 -5.88 -4.81
C ILE A 106 -11.44 -6.97 -4.38
N LEU A 107 -10.96 -7.77 -5.34
CA LEU A 107 -9.92 -8.76 -5.14
C LEU A 107 -8.62 -8.25 -5.77
N LEU A 108 -7.61 -8.03 -4.93
CA LEU A 108 -6.26 -7.67 -5.36
C LEU A 108 -5.38 -8.91 -5.26
N PHE A 109 -4.71 -9.25 -6.36
CA PHE A 109 -3.60 -10.20 -6.35
C PHE A 109 -2.28 -9.44 -6.31
N ASP A 110 -1.60 -9.48 -5.17
CA ASP A 110 -0.21 -9.03 -5.01
C ASP A 110 0.73 -10.17 -5.44
N ILE A 111 0.51 -10.61 -6.69
CA ILE A 111 1.12 -11.76 -7.35
C ILE A 111 1.24 -11.41 -8.82
N SER A 112 2.46 -11.34 -9.32
CA SER A 112 2.68 -10.94 -10.70
C SER A 112 2.51 -12.14 -11.67
N PHE A 113 1.52 -12.07 -12.55
CA PHE A 113 1.20 -13.12 -13.54
C PHE A 113 2.02 -12.96 -14.84
N LEU A 114 3.33 -13.19 -14.75
CA LEU A 114 4.31 -12.79 -15.79
C LEU A 114 4.54 -13.80 -16.92
N ASP A 115 4.38 -15.10 -16.63
CA ASP A 115 4.82 -16.19 -17.52
C ASP A 115 3.70 -17.18 -17.83
N ASN A 116 3.90 -18.02 -18.85
CA ASN A 116 3.02 -19.16 -19.10
C ASN A 116 3.35 -20.32 -18.15
N LYS A 117 2.49 -20.49 -17.12
CA LYS A 117 2.65 -21.48 -16.04
C LYS A 117 2.35 -22.94 -16.44
N GLY A 118 2.13 -23.22 -17.72
CA GLY A 118 1.88 -24.57 -18.23
C GLY A 118 0.46 -25.03 -17.94
N ILE A 119 0.28 -26.34 -17.73
CA ILE A 119 -1.03 -26.95 -17.48
C ILE A 119 -1.34 -27.00 -15.98
N HIS A 120 -2.62 -26.85 -15.64
CA HIS A 120 -3.10 -26.97 -14.25
C HIS A 120 -2.91 -28.40 -13.69
N GLY A 121 -2.38 -28.48 -12.47
CA GLY A 121 -2.05 -29.75 -11.82
C GLY A 121 -0.81 -30.46 -12.40
N GLY A 122 -0.12 -29.81 -13.34
CA GLY A 122 1.07 -30.35 -14.01
C GLY A 122 1.90 -29.24 -14.64
N SER A 123 2.52 -28.40 -13.81
CA SER A 123 3.27 -27.21 -14.26
C SER A 123 4.45 -27.51 -15.21
N ALA A 124 5.02 -28.72 -15.17
CA ALA A 124 6.02 -29.15 -16.15
C ALA A 124 5.44 -29.41 -17.56
N CYS A 125 4.15 -29.68 -17.63
CA CYS A 125 3.44 -30.06 -18.84
C CYS A 125 3.24 -28.88 -19.78
N GLY A 126 3.65 -29.04 -21.04
CA GLY A 126 3.61 -27.98 -22.04
C GLY A 126 4.71 -26.92 -21.85
N ILE A 127 5.58 -27.07 -20.84
CA ILE A 127 6.76 -26.22 -20.63
C ILE A 127 8.04 -27.02 -20.89
N SER A 128 8.26 -28.08 -20.10
CA SER A 128 9.48 -28.89 -20.13
C SER A 128 9.25 -30.34 -20.56
N MET A 129 7.98 -30.78 -20.64
CA MET A 129 7.59 -32.08 -21.17
C MET A 129 6.27 -31.99 -21.94
N GLU A 130 6.11 -32.81 -22.97
CA GLU A 130 4.81 -33.04 -23.59
C GLU A 130 3.96 -33.95 -22.72
N CYS A 131 2.68 -33.62 -22.54
CA CYS A 131 1.74 -34.56 -21.94
C CYS A 131 0.54 -34.75 -22.83
N THR A 132 0.14 -36.01 -22.94
CA THR A 132 -1.04 -36.43 -23.68
C THR A 132 -2.17 -36.75 -22.70
N PRO A 133 -3.41 -36.34 -23.00
CA PRO A 133 -4.56 -36.70 -22.19
C PRO A 133 -4.72 -38.24 -22.16
N ILE A 134 -5.09 -38.78 -21.00
CA ILE A 134 -5.49 -40.19 -20.90
C ILE A 134 -6.76 -40.38 -21.73
N ALA A 135 -6.83 -41.45 -22.53
CA ALA A 135 -7.99 -41.73 -23.38
C ALA A 135 -9.29 -41.75 -22.55
N GLY A 136 -10.29 -40.97 -23.00
CA GLY A 136 -11.59 -40.83 -22.32
C GLY A 136 -11.62 -39.81 -21.17
N LYS A 137 -10.55 -39.04 -20.96
CA LYS A 137 -10.51 -37.88 -20.05
C LYS A 137 -10.44 -36.58 -20.85
N ASP A 138 -10.93 -35.50 -20.23
CA ASP A 138 -10.88 -34.15 -20.80
C ASP A 138 -9.43 -33.71 -21.06
N ALA A 139 -9.27 -32.81 -22.03
CA ALA A 139 -7.97 -32.25 -22.34
C ALA A 139 -7.46 -31.41 -21.14
N PRO A 140 -6.16 -31.48 -20.82
CA PRO A 140 -5.58 -30.64 -19.80
C PRO A 140 -5.71 -29.16 -20.16
N VAL A 141 -6.06 -28.32 -19.18
CA VAL A 141 -6.31 -26.89 -19.41
C VAL A 141 -5.09 -26.07 -19.01
N PRO A 142 -4.62 -25.13 -19.86
CA PRO A 142 -3.58 -24.18 -19.48
C PRO A 142 -3.99 -23.33 -18.28
N GLN A 143 -3.02 -23.07 -17.39
CA GLN A 143 -3.23 -22.24 -16.20
C GLN A 143 -3.63 -20.80 -16.57
N ILE A 144 -3.08 -20.25 -17.67
CA ILE A 144 -3.48 -18.94 -18.19
C ILE A 144 -4.98 -18.95 -18.52
N ASP A 145 -5.46 -19.94 -19.25
CA ASP A 145 -6.86 -19.99 -19.72
C ASP A 145 -7.83 -20.20 -18.55
N LEU A 146 -7.42 -21.00 -17.55
CA LEU A 146 -8.19 -21.18 -16.32
C LEU A 146 -8.32 -19.90 -15.51
N LEU A 147 -7.24 -19.13 -15.39
CA LEU A 147 -7.28 -17.85 -14.68
C LEU A 147 -8.04 -16.81 -15.50
N GLU A 148 -7.75 -16.65 -16.80
CA GLU A 148 -8.45 -15.73 -17.70
C GLU A 148 -9.97 -15.93 -17.62
N SER A 149 -10.43 -17.18 -17.71
CA SER A 149 -11.86 -17.50 -17.62
C SER A 149 -12.49 -17.15 -16.27
N ALA A 150 -11.73 -17.25 -15.18
CA ALA A 150 -12.17 -16.86 -13.84
C ALA A 150 -12.25 -15.35 -13.65
N LEU A 151 -11.48 -14.57 -14.42
CA LEU A 151 -11.41 -13.11 -14.34
C LEU A 151 -12.52 -12.41 -15.16
N HIS A 152 -13.19 -13.10 -16.08
CA HIS A 152 -14.23 -12.49 -16.92
C HIS A 152 -15.43 -11.97 -16.13
N SER A 153 -16.05 -10.89 -16.62
CA SER A 153 -17.04 -10.02 -15.95
C SER A 153 -17.96 -10.70 -14.91
N HIS A 154 -17.57 -10.56 -13.64
CA HIS A 154 -18.42 -10.79 -12.47
C HIS A 154 -18.77 -9.45 -11.81
N SER A 155 -19.61 -9.44 -10.76
CA SER A 155 -19.87 -8.22 -9.97
C SER A 155 -18.63 -7.72 -9.21
N GLN A 156 -17.68 -8.62 -8.95
CA GLN A 156 -16.40 -8.32 -8.30
C GLN A 156 -15.44 -7.58 -9.24
N LYS A 157 -14.66 -6.65 -8.67
CA LYS A 157 -13.49 -6.06 -9.34
C LYS A 157 -12.24 -6.85 -9.01
N ILE A 158 -11.47 -7.25 -10.02
CA ILE A 158 -10.24 -8.01 -9.83
C ILE A 158 -9.07 -7.21 -10.42
N ILE A 159 -8.07 -6.96 -9.59
CA ILE A 159 -6.85 -6.25 -9.97
C ILE A 159 -5.61 -7.06 -9.60
N SER A 160 -4.49 -6.78 -10.24
CA SER A 160 -3.23 -7.49 -9.99
C SER A 160 -2.05 -6.54 -10.01
N ASP A 161 -1.04 -6.88 -9.23
CA ASP A 161 0.23 -6.17 -9.28
C ASP A 161 1.08 -6.54 -10.51
N TYR A 162 2.13 -5.75 -10.73
CA TYR A 162 3.25 -6.09 -11.60
C TYR A 162 4.54 -5.42 -11.11
N PRO A 163 5.74 -5.96 -11.41
CA PRO A 163 6.97 -5.34 -10.98
C PRO A 163 7.39 -4.19 -11.92
N LEU A 164 7.96 -3.14 -11.33
CA LEU A 164 8.79 -2.18 -12.05
C LEU A 164 10.26 -2.59 -11.95
N GLU A 165 10.86 -2.91 -13.10
CA GLU A 165 12.26 -3.24 -13.22
C GLU A 165 13.13 -1.97 -13.28
N THR A 166 14.33 -2.10 -12.71
CA THR A 166 15.34 -1.04 -12.66
C THR A 166 16.40 -1.14 -13.76
N THR A 167 16.35 -2.21 -14.57
CA THR A 167 17.25 -2.42 -15.71
C THR A 167 16.50 -2.98 -16.92
N ASP A 168 17.00 -2.66 -18.13
CA ASP A 168 16.34 -2.99 -19.40
C ASP A 168 16.77 -4.36 -19.97
N GLU A 169 17.66 -5.07 -19.28
CA GLU A 169 18.28 -6.30 -19.81
C GLU A 169 17.28 -7.43 -20.09
N ALA A 170 16.11 -7.41 -19.44
CA ALA A 170 15.06 -8.42 -19.61
C ALA A 170 14.08 -8.14 -20.76
N ARG A 171 14.12 -6.96 -21.40
CA ARG A 171 13.08 -6.55 -22.37
C ARG A 171 12.93 -7.52 -23.54
N SER A 172 14.04 -8.00 -24.09
CA SER A 172 14.04 -8.89 -25.26
C SER A 172 13.64 -10.33 -24.96
N THR A 173 13.61 -10.72 -23.68
CA THR A 173 13.24 -12.08 -23.25
C THR A 173 11.76 -12.19 -22.88
N ILE A 174 11.04 -11.07 -22.80
CA ILE A 174 9.63 -11.05 -22.41
C ILE A 174 8.74 -11.25 -23.64
N GLU A 175 7.96 -12.32 -23.63
CA GLU A 175 6.99 -12.64 -24.68
C GLU A 175 5.88 -11.58 -24.75
N ASP A 176 5.54 -11.14 -25.97
CA ASP A 176 4.46 -10.20 -26.27
C ASP A 176 4.56 -8.85 -25.53
N TYR A 177 5.77 -8.42 -25.16
CA TYR A 177 5.96 -7.24 -24.31
C TYR A 177 5.29 -5.96 -24.84
N SER A 178 5.41 -5.66 -26.14
CA SER A 178 4.76 -4.48 -26.74
C SER A 178 3.23 -4.52 -26.60
N ARG A 179 2.62 -5.70 -26.70
CA ARG A 179 1.18 -5.87 -26.53
C ARG A 179 0.77 -5.68 -25.08
N ARG A 180 1.56 -6.17 -24.13
CA ARG A 180 1.34 -5.96 -22.68
C ARG A 180 1.40 -4.48 -22.33
N LEU A 181 2.39 -3.76 -22.86
CA LEU A 181 2.51 -2.31 -22.70
C LEU A 181 1.35 -1.54 -23.31
N ASP A 182 0.88 -1.91 -24.48
CA ASP A 182 -0.25 -1.24 -25.14
C ASP A 182 -1.54 -1.36 -24.30
N ILE A 183 -1.75 -2.52 -23.68
CA ILE A 183 -2.84 -2.74 -22.73
C ILE A 183 -2.66 -1.82 -21.51
N LEU A 184 -1.49 -1.86 -20.86
CA LEU A 184 -1.19 -1.03 -19.69
C LEU A 184 -1.38 0.47 -19.98
N ASN A 185 -0.88 0.94 -21.12
CA ASN A 185 -0.99 2.34 -21.55
C ASN A 185 -2.45 2.76 -21.73
N ARG A 186 -3.27 1.90 -22.33
CA ARG A 186 -4.69 2.18 -22.55
C ARG A 186 -5.47 2.21 -21.23
N THR A 187 -5.11 1.40 -20.25
CA THR A 187 -5.91 1.22 -19.04
C THR A 187 -5.43 2.07 -17.86
N GLU A 188 -4.13 2.37 -17.74
CA GLU A 188 -3.55 2.91 -16.50
C GLU A 188 -2.66 4.14 -16.70
N LEU A 189 -2.30 4.52 -17.93
CA LEU A 189 -1.43 5.67 -18.15
C LEU A 189 -2.14 6.98 -17.72
N ILE A 190 -1.56 7.66 -16.73
CA ILE A 190 -2.11 8.91 -16.21
C ILE A 190 -1.88 10.04 -17.21
N GLN A 191 -2.95 10.71 -17.65
CA GLN A 191 -2.87 11.73 -18.68
C GLN A 191 -2.76 13.16 -18.14
N ASN A 192 -3.26 13.42 -16.92
CA ASN A 192 -3.27 14.76 -16.32
C ASN A 192 -2.08 14.93 -15.36
N VAL A 193 -0.88 15.08 -15.92
CA VAL A 193 0.35 15.31 -15.17
C VAL A 193 0.83 16.75 -15.35
N LYS A 194 1.27 17.37 -14.25
CA LYS A 194 1.82 18.73 -14.20
C LYS A 194 3.16 18.71 -13.49
N ASN A 195 4.12 19.43 -14.06
CA ASN A 195 5.47 19.57 -13.50
C ASN A 195 6.20 18.22 -13.35
N GLY A 196 5.90 17.25 -14.21
CA GLY A 196 6.50 15.90 -14.25
C GLY A 196 8.02 15.91 -14.31
N ARG A 197 8.63 16.98 -14.86
CA ARG A 197 10.10 17.20 -14.81
C ARG A 197 10.70 17.22 -13.39
N LEU A 198 9.90 17.54 -12.36
CA LEU A 198 10.33 17.58 -10.96
C LEU A 198 10.29 16.20 -10.29
N ALA A 199 9.62 15.23 -10.90
CA ALA A 199 9.57 13.86 -10.42
C ALA A 199 10.96 13.22 -10.54
N VAL A 200 11.39 12.56 -9.47
CA VAL A 200 12.59 11.73 -9.46
C VAL A 200 12.27 10.44 -10.20
N ASP A 201 13.01 10.19 -11.26
CA ASP A 201 12.94 8.97 -12.05
C ASP A 201 13.69 7.84 -11.32
N TRP A 202 12.95 6.81 -10.89
CA TRP A 202 13.49 5.61 -10.23
C TRP A 202 13.08 4.31 -10.93
N ALA A 203 12.14 4.37 -11.87
CA ALA A 203 11.55 3.23 -12.55
C ALA A 203 11.95 3.24 -14.02
N LYS A 204 12.32 2.09 -14.60
CA LYS A 204 12.74 2.03 -16.01
C LYS A 204 11.78 1.26 -16.89
N MET A 205 11.31 0.11 -16.43
CA MET A 205 10.57 -0.80 -17.28
C MET A 205 9.43 -1.46 -16.49
N PRO A 206 8.14 -1.22 -16.83
CA PRO A 206 7.04 -1.97 -16.24
C PRO A 206 6.99 -3.36 -16.86
N LEU A 207 6.62 -4.36 -16.07
CA LEU A 207 6.49 -5.73 -16.55
C LEU A 207 5.05 -6.24 -16.35
N PRO A 208 4.08 -5.80 -17.18
CA PRO A 208 2.68 -6.14 -16.96
C PRO A 208 2.43 -7.66 -17.09
N PRO A 209 1.30 -8.15 -16.56
CA PRO A 209 0.86 -9.53 -16.72
C PRO A 209 0.83 -9.99 -18.19
N VAL A 210 0.83 -11.30 -18.41
CA VAL A 210 0.63 -11.88 -19.74
C VAL A 210 -0.63 -11.28 -20.39
N ALA A 211 -0.58 -11.02 -21.70
CA ALA A 211 -1.59 -10.19 -22.37
C ALA A 211 -3.04 -10.68 -22.20
N LYS A 212 -3.26 -12.00 -22.09
CA LYS A 212 -4.58 -12.58 -21.80
C LYS A 212 -5.11 -12.15 -20.44
N ILE A 213 -4.31 -12.33 -19.39
CA ILE A 213 -4.64 -11.92 -18.02
C ILE A 213 -4.80 -10.40 -17.94
N ALA A 214 -3.86 -9.64 -18.53
CA ALA A 214 -3.90 -8.18 -18.52
C ALA A 214 -5.20 -7.60 -19.14
N ASN A 215 -5.76 -8.25 -20.17
CA ASN A 215 -7.04 -7.83 -20.75
C ASN A 215 -8.26 -8.20 -19.90
N ALA A 216 -8.15 -9.23 -19.07
CA ALA A 216 -9.25 -9.72 -18.24
C ALA A 216 -9.37 -8.97 -16.89
N LEU A 217 -8.27 -8.40 -16.40
CA LEU A 217 -8.25 -7.61 -15.16
C LEU A 217 -9.01 -6.28 -15.28
N ASN A 218 -9.59 -5.82 -14.17
CA ASN A 218 -10.22 -4.50 -14.07
C ASN A 218 -9.23 -3.36 -13.89
N GLY A 219 -8.00 -3.68 -13.45
CA GLY A 219 -6.92 -2.73 -13.29
C GLY A 219 -5.61 -3.41 -12.91
N MET A 220 -4.50 -2.73 -13.15
CA MET A 220 -3.15 -3.22 -12.87
C MET A 220 -2.26 -2.08 -12.39
N GLY A 221 -1.51 -2.28 -11.32
CA GLY A 221 -0.57 -1.27 -10.81
C GLY A 221 0.68 -1.94 -10.27
N TYR A 222 1.76 -1.17 -10.09
CA TYR A 222 2.98 -1.73 -9.52
C TYR A 222 2.93 -1.78 -7.99
N ALA A 223 3.55 -2.79 -7.36
CA ALA A 223 3.60 -2.97 -5.91
C ALA A 223 4.97 -2.69 -5.27
N ASN A 224 5.90 -2.04 -5.98
CA ASN A 224 7.24 -1.77 -5.45
C ASN A 224 7.20 -0.93 -4.16
N ILE A 225 7.74 -1.47 -3.07
CA ILE A 225 8.07 -0.68 -1.87
C ILE A 225 9.53 -0.23 -1.95
N LEU A 226 9.74 1.08 -2.07
CA LEU A 226 11.07 1.66 -2.17
C LEU A 226 11.75 1.71 -0.81
N LYS A 227 12.92 1.07 -0.69
CA LYS A 227 13.75 1.15 0.52
C LYS A 227 14.12 2.61 0.82
N SER A 228 13.76 3.08 2.00
CA SER A 228 14.22 4.38 2.49
C SER A 228 15.70 4.34 2.87
N GLU A 229 16.33 5.51 3.03
CA GLU A 229 17.72 5.61 3.49
C GLU A 229 17.93 5.00 4.88
N SER A 230 16.92 5.08 5.75
CA SER A 230 16.93 4.48 7.09
C SER A 230 16.57 2.98 7.07
N GLY A 231 16.08 2.47 5.94
CA GLY A 231 15.50 1.15 5.80
C GLY A 231 14.03 1.05 6.22
N VAL A 232 13.52 1.98 7.03
CA VAL A 232 12.12 2.03 7.48
C VAL A 232 11.24 2.63 6.38
N ASN A 233 10.33 1.83 5.85
CA ASN A 233 9.42 2.20 4.78
C ASN A 233 8.13 2.79 5.38
N SER A 234 8.18 4.09 5.69
CA SER A 234 7.02 4.86 6.13
C SER A 234 6.20 5.46 4.98
N GLN A 235 6.63 5.20 3.74
CA GLN A 235 6.06 5.77 2.52
C GLN A 235 5.90 4.69 1.45
N VAL A 236 4.90 4.85 0.57
CA VAL A 236 4.72 4.00 -0.61
C VAL A 236 4.61 4.86 -1.87
N PRO A 237 5.28 4.50 -2.99
CA PRO A 237 5.08 5.17 -4.27
C PRO A 237 3.65 4.96 -4.79
N LEU A 238 2.96 6.07 -5.09
CA LEU A 238 1.65 6.05 -5.74
C LEU A 238 1.73 6.35 -7.23
N VAL A 239 2.76 7.08 -7.68
CA VAL A 239 2.97 7.41 -9.10
C VAL A 239 4.45 7.27 -9.45
N ALA A 240 4.74 6.50 -10.49
CA ALA A 240 6.09 6.31 -11.01
C ALA A 240 6.22 7.02 -12.36
N ARG A 241 7.29 7.80 -12.53
CA ARG A 241 7.67 8.37 -13.82
C ARG A 241 8.64 7.42 -14.51
N ILE A 242 8.41 7.18 -15.79
CA ILE A 242 9.35 6.50 -16.69
C ILE A 242 9.65 7.43 -17.86
N VAL A 243 10.92 7.79 -18.01
CA VAL A 243 11.36 8.72 -19.05
C VAL A 243 11.29 8.05 -20.43
N ASN A 244 10.63 8.71 -21.37
CA ASN A 244 10.56 8.26 -22.74
C ASN A 244 11.88 8.52 -23.47
N GLN A 245 12.77 7.53 -23.48
CA GLN A 245 14.11 7.66 -24.06
C GLN A 245 14.10 7.95 -25.56
N GLU A 246 13.06 7.55 -26.29
CA GLU A 246 12.96 7.77 -27.74
C GLU A 246 12.71 9.24 -28.07
N ARG A 247 11.89 9.93 -27.24
CA ARG A 247 11.51 11.32 -27.46
C ARG A 247 12.31 12.34 -26.66
N ARG A 248 13.09 11.89 -25.67
CA ARG A 248 13.83 12.78 -24.75
C ARG A 248 14.74 13.79 -25.44
N LEU A 249 15.25 13.45 -26.63
CA LEU A 249 16.15 14.31 -27.41
C LEU A 249 15.40 15.19 -28.42
N ASP A 250 14.08 15.07 -28.53
CA ASP A 250 13.24 15.88 -29.41
C ASP A 250 13.19 17.33 -28.91
N VAL A 251 13.16 18.28 -29.85
CA VAL A 251 13.14 19.73 -29.53
C VAL A 251 11.86 20.15 -28.81
N ASP A 252 10.75 19.45 -29.05
CA ASP A 252 9.44 19.72 -28.46
C ASP A 252 9.10 18.79 -27.28
N TYR A 253 10.09 18.06 -26.75
CA TYR A 253 9.93 17.15 -25.63
C TYR A 253 9.39 17.88 -24.39
N ASN A 254 8.27 17.39 -23.89
CA ASN A 254 7.63 17.84 -22.66
C ASN A 254 7.38 16.63 -21.75
N PRO A 255 8.07 16.52 -20.60
CA PRO A 255 7.85 15.44 -19.63
C PRO A 255 6.40 15.25 -19.24
N ASP A 256 5.60 16.31 -19.15
CA ASP A 256 4.20 16.23 -18.72
C ASP A 256 3.29 15.49 -19.74
N ARG A 257 3.73 15.40 -21.00
CA ARG A 257 2.97 14.79 -22.12
C ARG A 257 3.66 13.55 -22.69
N ASP A 258 4.99 13.55 -22.71
CA ASP A 258 5.79 12.62 -23.50
C ASP A 258 6.40 11.49 -22.66
N ASP A 259 6.52 11.66 -21.34
CA ASP A 259 6.91 10.59 -20.42
C ASP A 259 5.71 9.76 -19.96
N TYR A 260 5.99 8.57 -19.44
CA TYR A 260 4.96 7.66 -18.94
C TYR A 260 4.82 7.80 -17.42
N PHE A 261 3.60 8.03 -16.94
CA PHE A 261 3.28 8.06 -15.52
C PHE A 261 2.29 6.96 -15.18
N TYR A 262 2.74 5.98 -14.42
CA TYR A 262 1.92 4.84 -14.02
C TYR A 262 1.51 4.94 -12.55
N PRO A 263 0.28 4.53 -12.20
CA PRO A 263 -0.18 4.42 -10.83
C PRO A 263 0.38 3.15 -10.16
N GLY A 264 0.69 3.25 -8.87
CA GLY A 264 0.93 2.10 -8.01
C GLY A 264 -0.36 1.35 -7.72
N ILE A 265 -0.24 0.10 -7.28
CA ILE A 265 -1.39 -0.79 -7.04
C ILE A 265 -2.39 -0.19 -6.02
N ASP A 266 -1.91 0.53 -5.00
CA ASP A 266 -2.75 1.19 -4.00
C ASP A 266 -3.63 2.30 -4.63
N LEU A 267 -3.08 3.02 -5.61
CA LEU A 267 -3.78 4.09 -6.32
C LEU A 267 -4.81 3.49 -7.30
N VAL A 268 -4.46 2.40 -8.00
CA VAL A 268 -5.39 1.64 -8.85
C VAL A 268 -6.53 1.07 -8.02
N LEU A 269 -6.25 0.48 -6.87
CA LEU A 269 -7.29 -0.04 -5.99
C LEU A 269 -8.23 1.07 -5.52
N ALA A 270 -7.69 2.23 -5.14
CA ALA A 270 -8.50 3.38 -4.76
C ALA A 270 -9.39 3.87 -5.92
N THR A 271 -8.92 3.87 -7.16
CA THR A 271 -9.76 4.25 -8.30
C THR A 271 -10.88 3.26 -8.55
N GLN A 272 -10.62 1.96 -8.43
CA GLN A 272 -11.65 0.91 -8.52
C GLN A 272 -12.68 1.02 -7.38
N TYR A 273 -12.23 1.29 -6.15
CA TYR A 273 -13.11 1.48 -5.00
C TYR A 273 -14.05 2.67 -5.20
N TYR A 274 -13.53 3.82 -5.64
CA TYR A 274 -14.36 5.00 -5.89
C TYR A 274 -15.14 4.92 -7.21
N GLY A 275 -14.79 4.01 -8.11
CA GLY A 275 -15.42 3.90 -9.43
C GLY A 275 -15.06 5.05 -10.37
N ILE A 276 -13.80 5.52 -10.31
CA ILE A 276 -13.27 6.61 -11.14
C ILE A 276 -12.26 6.06 -12.16
N ASN A 277 -12.02 6.79 -13.25
CA ASN A 277 -11.11 6.36 -14.31
C ASN A 277 -9.65 6.74 -13.97
N PRO A 278 -8.72 5.77 -13.86
CA PRO A 278 -7.33 6.04 -13.50
C PRO A 278 -6.58 6.92 -14.52
N THR A 279 -6.97 6.90 -15.80
CA THR A 279 -6.27 7.65 -16.85
C THR A 279 -6.64 9.14 -16.88
N THR A 280 -7.90 9.47 -16.57
CA THR A 280 -8.44 10.83 -16.74
C THR A 280 -8.82 11.54 -15.44
N ASP A 281 -9.24 10.80 -14.40
CA ASP A 281 -9.74 11.38 -13.16
C ASP A 281 -8.63 11.61 -12.12
N ILE A 282 -7.42 11.10 -12.38
CA ILE A 282 -6.23 11.34 -11.56
C ILE A 282 -5.49 12.57 -12.10
N GLU A 283 -5.29 13.58 -11.26
CA GLU A 283 -4.36 14.68 -11.51
C GLU A 283 -3.10 14.53 -10.66
N VAL A 284 -1.92 14.66 -11.26
CA VAL A 284 -0.64 14.63 -10.54
C VAL A 284 0.08 15.95 -10.73
N ASP A 285 0.46 16.61 -9.64
CA ASP A 285 1.24 17.85 -9.67
C ASP A 285 2.46 17.73 -8.74
N PHE A 286 3.64 17.55 -9.33
CA PHE A 286 4.89 17.39 -8.58
C PHE A 286 5.44 18.71 -8.00
N LEU A 287 4.94 19.87 -8.44
CA LEU A 287 5.29 21.15 -7.82
C LEU A 287 4.49 21.35 -6.53
N LYS A 288 3.19 21.04 -6.57
CA LYS A 288 2.32 21.06 -5.39
C LYS A 288 2.58 19.88 -4.45
N GLY A 289 3.17 18.80 -4.95
CA GLY A 289 3.37 17.57 -4.20
C GLY A 289 2.04 16.88 -3.91
N THR A 290 1.18 16.73 -4.93
CA THR A 290 -0.16 16.16 -4.76
C THR A 290 -0.58 15.25 -5.90
N VAL A 291 -1.28 14.16 -5.55
CA VAL A 291 -2.16 13.40 -6.43
C VAL A 291 -3.60 13.75 -6.04
N VAL A 292 -4.45 14.10 -7.00
CA VAL A 292 -5.86 14.43 -6.77
C VAL A 292 -6.74 13.41 -7.49
N LEU A 293 -7.59 12.74 -6.73
CA LEU A 293 -8.67 11.91 -7.26
C LEU A 293 -9.89 12.81 -7.50
N ASN A 294 -10.36 12.90 -8.73
CA ASN A 294 -11.49 13.73 -9.13
C ASN A 294 -12.73 12.88 -9.40
N ASN A 295 -13.87 13.56 -9.58
CA ASN A 295 -15.12 12.96 -10.07
C ASN A 295 -15.64 11.79 -9.23
N ILE A 296 -15.39 11.80 -7.91
CA ILE A 296 -15.84 10.72 -7.03
C ILE A 296 -17.37 10.76 -6.93
N PRO A 297 -18.08 9.70 -7.35
CA PRO A 297 -19.54 9.69 -7.36
C PRO A 297 -20.10 9.82 -5.95
N GLU A 298 -21.29 10.44 -5.83
CA GLU A 298 -22.08 10.40 -4.61
C GLU A 298 -22.74 9.02 -4.51
N ARG A 299 -22.02 8.08 -3.91
CA ARG A 299 -22.46 6.70 -3.68
C ARG A 299 -22.46 6.42 -2.18
N LYS A 300 -23.50 5.73 -1.71
CA LYS A 300 -23.56 5.20 -0.35
C LYS A 300 -23.24 3.71 -0.32
N ILE A 301 -22.58 3.28 0.73
CA ILE A 301 -22.31 1.87 1.05
C ILE A 301 -23.03 1.51 2.35
N ARG A 302 -23.53 0.29 2.43
CA ARG A 302 -24.18 -0.23 3.64
C ARG A 302 -23.14 -0.99 4.44
N LYS A 303 -22.99 -0.65 5.71
CA LYS A 303 -22.11 -1.36 6.63
C LYS A 303 -22.88 -1.72 7.89
N LEU A 304 -22.61 -2.92 8.40
CA LEU A 304 -23.06 -3.33 9.72
C LEU A 304 -22.20 -2.60 10.76
N ASP A 305 -22.84 -1.76 11.56
CA ASP A 305 -22.20 -1.13 12.71
C ASP A 305 -22.05 -2.19 13.82
N LEU A 306 -20.81 -2.55 14.14
CA LEU A 306 -20.52 -3.65 15.09
C LEU A 306 -20.83 -3.31 16.55
N GLU A 307 -21.02 -2.03 16.88
CA GLU A 307 -21.38 -1.61 18.24
C GLU A 307 -22.90 -1.67 18.46
N THR A 308 -23.66 -1.26 17.44
CA THR A 308 -25.13 -1.19 17.49
C THR A 308 -25.83 -2.40 16.86
N PHE A 309 -25.10 -3.19 16.07
CA PHE A 309 -25.62 -4.29 15.23
C PHE A 309 -26.69 -3.83 14.21
N GLU A 310 -26.67 -2.55 13.83
CA GLU A 310 -27.57 -1.97 12.83
C GLU A 310 -26.85 -1.74 11.50
N GLU A 311 -27.53 -1.98 10.37
CA GLU A 311 -27.04 -1.55 9.07
C GLU A 311 -27.18 -0.03 8.93
N LYS A 312 -26.05 0.65 8.70
CA LYS A 312 -25.99 2.09 8.45
C LYS A 312 -25.46 2.36 7.05
N GLU A 313 -26.03 3.38 6.42
CA GLU A 313 -25.54 3.88 5.14
C GLU A 313 -24.49 4.98 5.36
N TYR A 314 -23.31 4.76 4.80
CA TYR A 314 -22.20 5.71 4.83
C TYR A 314 -21.91 6.21 3.41
N ASP A 315 -21.43 7.44 3.27
CA ASP A 315 -20.83 7.87 2.01
C ASP A 315 -19.59 7.02 1.72
N ILE A 316 -19.34 6.75 0.43
CA ILE A 316 -18.14 6.02 0.01
C ILE A 316 -16.85 6.75 0.41
N MET A 317 -16.89 8.08 0.49
CA MET A 317 -15.83 8.93 1.05
C MET A 317 -15.94 8.99 2.57
N ALA A 318 -14.84 8.73 3.28
CA ALA A 318 -14.79 8.88 4.74
C ALA A 318 -14.98 10.34 5.21
N LYS A 319 -14.55 11.31 4.41
CA LYS A 319 -14.64 12.77 4.64
C LYS A 319 -15.14 13.43 3.35
N PRO A 320 -16.45 13.33 3.03
CA PRO A 320 -17.02 13.88 1.81
C PRO A 320 -16.87 15.41 1.78
N ASN A 321 -16.66 15.97 0.59
CA ASN A 321 -16.54 17.40 0.37
C ASN A 321 -17.31 17.83 -0.90
N GLN A 322 -17.53 19.15 -1.04
CA GLN A 322 -18.36 19.71 -2.12
C GLN A 322 -17.82 19.39 -3.53
N ASN A 323 -16.49 19.31 -3.69
CA ASN A 323 -15.88 19.04 -4.98
C ASN A 323 -15.78 17.55 -5.31
N ARG A 324 -16.13 16.67 -4.37
CA ARG A 324 -15.96 15.21 -4.48
C ARG A 324 -14.53 14.82 -4.92
N GLN A 325 -13.55 15.44 -4.27
CA GLN A 325 -12.13 15.26 -4.56
C GLN A 325 -11.36 14.75 -3.35
N ILE A 326 -10.34 13.93 -3.57
CA ILE A 326 -9.38 13.54 -2.54
C ILE A 326 -8.00 14.03 -2.94
N VAL A 327 -7.38 14.84 -2.09
CA VAL A 327 -6.02 15.37 -2.30
C VAL A 327 -5.04 14.56 -1.45
N ILE A 328 -4.21 13.77 -2.11
CA ILE A 328 -3.20 12.90 -1.53
C ILE A 328 -1.84 13.60 -1.61
N PRO A 329 -1.18 13.94 -0.48
CA PRO A 329 0.16 14.50 -0.50
C PRO A 329 1.19 13.46 -0.97
N ILE A 330 2.07 13.87 -1.89
CA ILE A 330 3.20 13.07 -2.38
C ILE A 330 4.51 13.84 -2.34
N ASP A 331 5.63 13.13 -2.22
CA ASP A 331 6.97 13.68 -2.41
C ASP A 331 7.41 13.68 -3.89
N ARG A 332 8.66 14.08 -4.15
CA ARG A 332 9.21 14.11 -5.51
C ARG A 332 9.43 12.72 -6.13
N PHE A 333 9.46 11.66 -5.33
CA PHE A 333 9.50 10.27 -5.82
C PHE A 333 8.09 9.74 -6.12
N GLY A 334 7.04 10.56 -5.95
CA GLY A 334 5.66 10.14 -6.08
C GLY A 334 5.16 9.33 -4.90
N ARG A 335 5.84 9.40 -3.74
CA ARG A 335 5.49 8.60 -2.55
C ARG A 335 4.56 9.34 -1.61
N MET A 336 3.54 8.64 -1.12
CA MET A 336 2.66 9.08 -0.05
C MET A 336 3.19 8.55 1.29
N ASN A 337 3.16 9.38 2.35
CA ASN A 337 3.39 8.87 3.71
C ASN A 337 2.20 8.02 4.15
N ILE A 338 2.48 6.81 4.61
CA ILE A 338 1.47 5.92 5.15
C ILE A 338 1.16 6.32 6.59
N ASN A 339 -0.12 6.40 6.90
CA ASN A 339 -0.59 6.64 8.25
C ASN A 339 -0.90 5.31 8.95
N PHE A 340 0.14 4.67 9.51
CA PHE A 340 -0.03 3.39 10.19
C PHE A 340 -0.82 3.54 11.50
N ARG A 341 -2.08 3.09 11.49
CA ARG A 341 -3.00 3.05 12.64
C ARG A 341 -2.91 1.77 13.47
N GLY A 342 -1.91 0.95 13.20
CA GLY A 342 -1.58 -0.24 13.99
C GLY A 342 -0.27 -0.87 13.54
N GLY A 343 0.19 -1.86 14.30
CA GLY A 343 1.34 -2.68 13.95
C GLY A 343 0.97 -3.87 13.06
N ARG A 344 1.72 -4.95 13.21
CA ARG A 344 1.51 -6.25 12.55
C ARG A 344 0.16 -6.85 12.93
N TYR A 345 -0.48 -7.58 12.03
CA TYR A 345 -1.67 -8.40 12.27
C TYR A 345 -2.96 -7.63 12.60
N CYS A 346 -3.01 -6.32 12.35
CA CYS A 346 -4.21 -5.53 12.67
C CYS A 346 -5.33 -5.64 11.64
N PHE A 347 -5.03 -6.10 10.43
CA PHE A 347 -6.04 -6.44 9.43
C PHE A 347 -6.52 -7.88 9.64
N LYS A 348 -7.76 -8.16 9.26
CA LYS A 348 -8.28 -9.54 9.29
C LYS A 348 -7.50 -10.40 8.32
N TYR A 349 -7.34 -11.66 8.69
CA TYR A 349 -6.54 -12.63 7.97
C TYR A 349 -7.31 -13.92 7.75
N ARG A 350 -7.21 -14.47 6.53
CA ARG A 350 -7.58 -15.85 6.20
C ARG A 350 -6.49 -16.50 5.35
N GLU A 351 -6.38 -17.81 5.46
CA GLU A 351 -5.43 -18.58 4.64
C GLU A 351 -5.96 -18.75 3.22
N LEU A 352 -5.09 -18.63 2.21
CA LEU A 352 -5.47 -18.76 0.81
C LEU A 352 -6.15 -20.09 0.51
N LEU A 353 -5.53 -21.22 0.87
CA LEU A 353 -6.07 -22.54 0.54
C LEU A 353 -7.47 -22.74 1.15
N GLU A 354 -7.64 -22.38 2.42
CA GLU A 354 -8.93 -22.49 3.10
C GLU A 354 -9.99 -21.61 2.44
N THR A 355 -9.63 -20.37 2.08
CA THR A 355 -10.57 -19.43 1.46
C THR A 355 -10.94 -19.86 0.04
N SER A 356 -9.97 -20.39 -0.71
CA SER A 356 -10.18 -20.87 -2.08
C SER A 356 -11.07 -22.11 -2.15
N GLU A 357 -11.23 -22.86 -1.06
CA GLU A 357 -12.08 -24.07 -0.99
C GLU A 357 -13.52 -23.76 -0.55
N LEU A 358 -13.81 -22.55 -0.07
CA LEU A 358 -15.17 -22.16 0.32
C LEU A 358 -16.11 -22.11 -0.88
N SER A 359 -17.37 -22.49 -0.65
CA SER A 359 -18.38 -22.41 -1.69
C SER A 359 -18.77 -20.95 -2.01
N PRO A 360 -19.25 -20.66 -3.23
CA PRO A 360 -19.76 -19.32 -3.59
C PRO A 360 -20.84 -18.77 -2.63
N ASP A 361 -21.63 -19.65 -2.02
CA ASP A 361 -22.69 -19.28 -1.07
C ASP A 361 -22.15 -18.86 0.30
N GLU A 362 -20.97 -19.36 0.69
CA GLU A 362 -20.30 -18.99 1.94
C GLU A 362 -19.45 -17.72 1.77
N ILE A 363 -18.69 -17.65 0.68
CA ILE A 363 -17.71 -16.59 0.44
C ILE A 363 -18.37 -15.29 -0.06
N GLY A 364 -19.43 -15.39 -0.86
CA GLY A 364 -20.13 -14.26 -1.47
C GLY A 364 -20.68 -13.25 -0.44
N PRO A 365 -21.54 -13.69 0.49
CA PRO A 365 -22.04 -12.83 1.56
C PRO A 365 -20.94 -12.29 2.47
N TYR A 366 -19.89 -13.09 2.73
CA TYR A 366 -18.81 -12.70 3.64
C TYR A 366 -17.90 -11.61 3.06
N TYR A 367 -17.63 -11.62 1.76
CA TYR A 367 -16.77 -10.64 1.08
C TYR A 367 -17.53 -9.51 0.39
N ARG A 368 -18.85 -9.43 0.52
CA ARG A 368 -19.63 -8.31 -0.01
C ARG A 368 -19.07 -6.97 0.46
N ASP A 369 -18.87 -6.05 -0.49
CA ASP A 369 -18.31 -4.71 -0.26
C ASP A 369 -16.94 -4.69 0.46
N LYS A 370 -16.20 -5.82 0.48
CA LYS A 370 -14.85 -5.91 1.05
C LYS A 370 -13.76 -5.80 -0.01
N ILE A 371 -12.58 -5.40 0.47
CA ILE A 371 -11.30 -5.42 -0.23
C ILE A 371 -10.52 -6.64 0.28
N ALA A 372 -10.33 -7.62 -0.58
CA ALA A 372 -9.58 -8.83 -0.32
C ALA A 372 -8.19 -8.73 -0.96
N LEU A 373 -7.15 -8.80 -0.14
CA LEU A 373 -5.75 -8.66 -0.56
C LEU A 373 -5.06 -10.03 -0.52
N VAL A 374 -4.79 -10.61 -1.69
CA VAL A 374 -4.15 -11.93 -1.83
C VAL A 374 -2.65 -11.75 -2.00
N ALA A 375 -1.85 -12.20 -1.04
CA ALA A 375 -0.41 -11.96 -1.06
C ALA A 375 0.37 -12.96 -0.21
N MET A 376 1.70 -12.91 -0.32
CA MET A 376 2.58 -13.56 0.67
C MET A 376 2.35 -12.96 2.06
N TYR A 377 2.23 -13.81 3.09
CA TYR A 377 1.97 -13.33 4.45
C TYR A 377 2.81 -14.05 5.49
N TYR A 378 3.91 -13.41 5.89
CA TYR A 378 4.86 -13.91 6.90
C TYR A 378 5.38 -15.33 6.66
N ALA A 379 5.41 -15.80 5.40
CA ALA A 379 5.97 -17.10 5.09
C ALA A 379 7.51 -17.06 5.05
N THR A 380 8.14 -17.91 5.84
CA THR A 380 9.57 -18.09 6.00
C THR A 380 10.01 -19.39 5.32
N GLY A 381 10.24 -19.36 4.00
CA GLY A 381 10.69 -20.53 3.22
C GLY A 381 10.90 -20.18 1.74
N VAL A 382 11.41 -21.10 0.92
CA VAL A 382 11.34 -21.09 -0.57
C VAL A 382 11.47 -19.71 -1.28
N GLY A 383 12.48 -18.90 -0.93
CA GLY A 383 12.68 -17.58 -1.55
C GLY A 383 11.56 -16.54 -1.29
N THR A 384 10.57 -16.86 -0.44
CA THR A 384 9.40 -16.04 -0.10
C THR A 384 9.68 -15.02 0.99
N ALA A 385 10.77 -15.17 1.76
CA ALA A 385 11.22 -14.21 2.77
C ALA A 385 11.59 -12.82 2.20
N LYS A 386 11.48 -12.64 0.88
CA LYS A 386 11.78 -11.38 0.16
C LYS A 386 10.68 -10.32 0.31
N ASP A 387 9.45 -10.70 0.68
CA ASP A 387 8.31 -9.77 0.78
C ASP A 387 8.10 -9.22 2.21
N MET A 388 9.22 -8.95 2.89
CA MET A 388 9.27 -8.41 4.24
C MET A 388 9.98 -7.07 4.22
N HIS A 389 9.33 -6.06 4.81
CA HIS A 389 9.79 -4.68 4.82
C HIS A 389 9.77 -4.13 6.25
N LEU A 390 10.73 -3.26 6.59
CA LEU A 390 10.71 -2.55 7.86
C LEU A 390 9.64 -1.46 7.82
N SER A 391 8.72 -1.49 8.77
CA SER A 391 7.74 -0.44 9.04
C SER A 391 8.15 0.35 10.29
N PRO A 392 7.44 1.44 10.67
CA PRO A 392 7.62 2.09 11.96
C PRO A 392 7.42 1.18 13.18
N TYR A 393 6.81 0.00 13.02
CA TYR A 393 6.64 -1.01 14.06
C TYR A 393 7.62 -2.19 13.94
N GLY A 394 8.63 -2.10 13.07
CA GLY A 394 9.56 -3.19 12.74
C GLY A 394 9.09 -4.02 11.53
N ASP A 395 9.57 -5.26 11.44
CA ASP A 395 9.31 -6.14 10.29
C ASP A 395 7.80 -6.38 10.05
N MET A 396 7.37 -6.06 8.83
CA MET A 396 5.98 -6.13 8.38
C MET A 396 5.92 -6.69 6.96
N ALA A 397 4.89 -7.50 6.67
CA ALA A 397 4.69 -8.04 5.33
C ALA A 397 4.46 -6.91 4.31
N GLY A 398 4.91 -7.09 3.06
CA GLY A 398 4.70 -6.12 1.98
C GLY A 398 3.22 -5.75 1.84
N ILE A 399 2.35 -6.76 1.83
CA ILE A 399 0.90 -6.57 1.75
C ILE A 399 0.29 -5.76 2.91
N GLU A 400 0.88 -5.78 4.11
CA GLU A 400 0.40 -4.92 5.20
C GLU A 400 0.75 -3.45 4.97
N HIS A 401 1.86 -3.15 4.28
CA HIS A 401 2.15 -1.77 3.86
C HIS A 401 1.10 -1.29 2.85
N HIS A 402 0.74 -2.12 1.87
CA HIS A 402 -0.33 -1.82 0.90
C HIS A 402 -1.68 -1.68 1.60
N ALA A 403 -2.03 -2.58 2.53
CA ALA A 403 -3.25 -2.49 3.33
C ALA A 403 -3.31 -1.16 4.12
N TYR A 404 -2.20 -0.72 4.73
CA TYR A 404 -2.13 0.56 5.41
C TYR A 404 -2.13 1.76 4.46
N ALA A 405 -1.55 1.65 3.27
CA ALA A 405 -1.60 2.69 2.24
C ALA A 405 -3.03 2.91 1.77
N ILE A 406 -3.74 1.83 1.42
CA ILE A 406 -5.16 1.85 1.07
C ILE A 406 -5.99 2.39 2.23
N ASN A 407 -5.76 1.91 3.47
CA ASN A 407 -6.40 2.42 4.67
C ASN A 407 -6.22 3.94 4.82
N THR A 408 -5.02 4.45 4.54
CA THR A 408 -4.69 5.89 4.58
C THR A 408 -5.49 6.68 3.54
N ILE A 409 -5.56 6.19 2.30
CA ILE A 409 -6.29 6.82 1.19
C ILE A 409 -7.81 6.81 1.47
N LEU A 410 -8.36 5.65 1.81
CA LEU A 410 -9.80 5.46 1.97
C LEU A 410 -10.36 6.13 3.24
N ASN A 411 -9.56 6.25 4.31
CA ASN A 411 -9.94 7.04 5.49
C ASN A 411 -9.70 8.54 5.31
N GLN A 412 -9.09 8.96 4.19
CA GLN A 412 -8.68 10.35 3.94
C GLN A 412 -7.88 10.93 5.13
N ASP A 413 -6.94 10.13 5.64
CA ASP A 413 -6.18 10.39 6.85
C ASP A 413 -4.68 10.38 6.55
N PHE A 414 -4.23 11.37 5.78
CA PHE A 414 -2.87 11.44 5.27
C PHE A 414 -1.87 11.91 6.31
N ALA A 415 -0.77 11.17 6.47
CA ALA A 415 0.37 11.61 7.24
C ALA A 415 1.13 12.73 6.50
N LYS A 416 1.31 13.88 7.14
CA LYS A 416 1.94 15.06 6.52
C LYS A 416 3.19 15.44 7.28
N THR A 417 4.22 15.86 6.55
CA THR A 417 5.44 16.40 7.16
C THR A 417 5.38 17.92 7.18
N ALA A 418 5.90 18.52 8.25
CA ALA A 418 6.00 19.96 8.39
C ALA A 418 6.96 20.54 7.35
N PRO A 419 6.54 21.53 6.53
CA PRO A 419 7.45 22.25 5.66
C PRO A 419 8.61 22.84 6.45
N ALA A 420 9.80 22.90 5.83
CA ALA A 420 11.02 23.37 6.50
C ALA A 420 10.87 24.78 7.12
N TRP A 421 10.09 25.67 6.50
CA TRP A 421 9.84 27.02 7.02
C TRP A 421 9.01 27.01 8.31
N VAL A 422 8.09 26.06 8.50
CA VAL A 422 7.32 25.90 9.75
C VAL A 422 8.26 25.51 10.87
N ASN A 423 9.14 24.53 10.62
CA ASN A 423 10.15 24.12 11.60
C ASN A 423 11.11 25.28 11.92
N LEU A 424 11.53 26.06 10.92
CA LEU A 424 12.34 27.25 11.12
C LEU A 424 11.65 28.30 12.00
N LEU A 425 10.35 28.58 11.77
CA LEU A 425 9.60 29.53 12.61
C LEU A 425 9.47 29.05 14.05
N ILE A 426 9.26 27.74 14.27
CA ILE A 426 9.24 27.14 15.61
C ILE A 426 10.60 27.35 16.30
N LEU A 427 11.70 27.06 15.60
CA LEU A 427 13.06 27.24 16.14
C LEU A 427 13.35 28.72 16.46
N LEU A 428 12.95 29.64 15.58
CA LEU A 428 13.10 31.08 15.81
C LEU A 428 12.25 31.55 16.99
N ALA A 429 11.03 31.05 17.15
CA ALA A 429 10.17 31.38 18.28
C ALA A 429 10.76 30.88 19.60
N VAL A 430 11.23 29.63 19.66
CA VAL A 430 11.90 29.07 20.84
C VAL A 430 13.19 29.85 21.15
N GLY A 431 14.01 30.13 20.13
CA GLY A 431 15.23 30.91 20.27
C GLY A 431 14.97 32.34 20.77
N LEU A 432 13.90 32.99 20.30
CA LEU A 432 13.50 34.32 20.76
C LEU A 432 13.06 34.29 22.23
N ILE A 433 12.25 33.30 22.63
CA ILE A 433 11.81 33.13 24.02
C ILE A 433 13.04 32.94 24.94
N MET A 434 13.95 32.04 24.56
CA MET A 434 15.17 31.77 25.33
C MET A 434 16.09 32.99 25.37
N GLY A 435 16.32 33.65 24.24
CA GLY A 435 17.19 34.83 24.14
C GLY A 435 16.68 36.04 24.92
N LEU A 436 15.35 36.20 25.05
CA LEU A 436 14.76 37.25 25.88
C LEU A 436 14.76 36.86 27.38
N TYR A 437 14.57 35.59 27.70
CA TYR A 437 14.46 35.16 29.09
C TYR A 437 15.81 34.99 29.78
N GLN A 438 16.78 34.34 29.12
CA GLN A 438 18.06 33.92 29.69
C GLN A 438 18.88 35.06 30.33
N PRO A 439 18.97 36.28 29.77
CA PRO A 439 19.74 37.37 30.39
C PRO A 439 19.10 37.94 31.66
N ARG A 440 17.83 37.61 31.94
CA ARG A 440 17.03 38.22 33.02
C ARG A 440 16.89 37.33 34.24
N VAL A 441 17.38 36.09 34.20
CA VAL A 441 17.20 35.11 35.26
C VAL A 441 18.48 34.35 35.58
N PRO A 442 18.60 33.75 36.78
CA PRO A 442 19.71 32.84 37.09
C PRO A 442 19.74 31.65 36.13
N THR A 443 20.94 31.13 35.84
CA THR A 443 21.16 30.01 34.90
C THR A 443 20.28 28.80 35.20
N GLY A 444 20.07 28.47 36.49
CA GLY A 444 19.19 27.37 36.89
C GLY A 444 17.74 27.53 36.41
N MET A 445 17.20 28.75 36.43
CA MET A 445 15.84 29.04 35.95
C MET A 445 15.74 28.96 34.43
N SER A 446 16.82 29.25 33.71
CA SER A 446 16.90 29.05 32.25
C SER A 446 16.85 27.57 31.88
N PHE A 447 17.52 26.70 32.64
CA PHE A 447 17.42 25.24 32.44
C PHE A 447 16.02 24.71 32.72
N VAL A 448 15.36 25.20 33.78
CA VAL A 448 13.96 24.84 34.06
C VAL A 448 13.05 25.26 32.92
N LEU A 449 13.19 26.49 32.41
CA LEU A 449 12.39 26.96 31.28
C LEU A 449 12.64 26.10 30.02
N ALA A 450 13.90 25.79 29.71
CA ALA A 450 14.25 24.94 28.59
C ALA A 450 13.59 23.56 28.70
N GLY A 451 13.64 22.95 29.89
CA GLY A 451 12.97 21.67 30.17
C GLY A 451 11.45 21.74 30.01
N VAL A 452 10.81 22.81 30.49
CA VAL A 452 9.37 23.03 30.32
C VAL A 452 9.01 23.21 28.84
N ILE A 453 9.75 24.03 28.09
CA ILE A 453 9.53 24.22 26.65
C ILE A 453 9.68 22.88 25.93
N ALA A 454 10.72 22.10 26.23
CA ALA A 454 10.94 20.79 25.62
C ALA A 454 9.78 19.82 25.95
N ALA A 455 9.31 19.78 27.20
CA ALA A 455 8.20 18.93 27.62
C ALA A 455 6.89 19.33 26.95
N VAL A 456 6.56 20.62 26.93
CA VAL A 456 5.35 21.15 26.28
C VAL A 456 5.41 20.91 24.77
N PHE A 457 6.54 21.20 24.13
CA PHE A 457 6.72 20.95 22.70
C PHE A 457 6.58 19.47 22.36
N THR A 458 7.15 18.58 23.18
CA THR A 458 7.01 17.13 23.03
C THR A 458 5.56 16.71 23.18
N ALA A 459 4.85 17.18 24.22
CA ALA A 459 3.44 16.86 24.43
C ALA A 459 2.56 17.34 23.26
N ILE A 460 2.75 18.57 22.77
CA ILE A 460 2.03 19.09 21.61
C ILE A 460 2.33 18.26 20.36
N THR A 461 3.61 17.95 20.11
CA THR A 461 4.03 17.16 18.94
C THR A 461 3.41 15.76 18.96
N LEU A 462 3.39 15.11 20.12
CA LEU A 462 2.87 13.76 20.29
C LEU A 462 1.34 13.72 20.26
N PHE A 463 0.67 14.44 21.16
CA PHE A 463 -0.77 14.30 21.38
C PHE A 463 -1.64 15.20 20.50
N VAL A 464 -1.09 16.28 19.94
CA VAL A 464 -1.86 17.20 19.09
C VAL A 464 -1.46 17.03 17.63
N SER A 465 -0.20 17.34 17.29
CA SER A 465 0.24 17.30 15.90
C SER A 465 0.19 15.89 15.32
N PHE A 466 0.78 14.89 16.00
CA PHE A 466 0.85 13.54 15.48
C PHE A 466 -0.46 12.77 15.67
N ASP A 467 -0.97 12.65 16.90
CA ASP A 467 -2.13 11.79 17.17
C ASP A 467 -3.41 12.27 16.45
N ILE A 468 -3.75 13.55 16.63
CA ILE A 468 -4.99 14.15 16.10
C ILE A 468 -4.85 14.53 14.62
N PHE A 469 -3.76 15.21 14.24
CA PHE A 469 -3.62 15.80 12.90
C PHE A 469 -2.74 14.99 11.94
N SER A 470 -2.16 13.86 12.38
CA SER A 470 -1.23 13.04 11.56
C SER A 470 -0.08 13.87 10.98
N TYR A 471 0.39 14.86 11.74
CA TYR A 471 1.38 15.84 11.31
C TYR A 471 2.72 15.61 12.00
N HIS A 472 3.76 15.36 11.20
CA HIS A 472 5.12 15.08 11.64
C HIS A 472 5.96 16.35 11.64
N HIS A 473 6.39 16.78 12.83
CA HIS A 473 7.46 17.76 12.98
C HIS A 473 8.81 17.06 13.10
N ILE A 474 9.86 17.71 12.59
CA ILE A 474 11.24 17.37 12.93
C ILE A 474 11.37 17.62 14.44
N PHE A 475 11.76 16.59 15.19
CA PHE A 475 12.06 16.78 16.60
C PHE A 475 13.27 17.70 16.71
N PRO A 476 13.27 18.71 17.58
CA PRO A 476 14.46 19.49 17.87
C PRO A 476 15.37 18.63 18.77
N THR A 477 15.93 17.56 18.22
CA THR A 477 17.11 16.87 18.74
C THR A 477 18.28 17.84 18.95
N VAL A 478 18.20 19.01 18.32
CA VAL A 478 19.12 20.15 18.45
C VAL A 478 19.03 20.88 19.81
N LEU A 479 17.97 20.75 20.61
CA LEU A 479 17.83 21.51 21.86
C LEU A 479 18.52 20.90 23.10
N ILE A 480 19.03 19.67 23.01
CA ILE A 480 19.61 18.96 24.17
C ILE A 480 21.16 18.93 24.11
N LEU A 481 21.76 19.27 22.97
CA LEU A 481 23.21 19.14 22.74
C LEU A 481 23.96 20.46 22.52
N GLN A 482 23.34 21.59 22.88
CA GLN A 482 24.03 22.86 23.13
C GLN A 482 23.91 23.20 24.61
#